data_AF-A0A397ZPR4-F1
#
_entry.id   AF-A0A397ZPR4-F1
#
_cell.length_a   1.000
_cell.length_b   1.000
_cell.length_c   1.000
_cell.angle_alpha   90.00
_cell.angle_beta   90.00
_cell.angle_gamma   90.00
#
_symmetry.space_group_name_H-M   'P 1'
#
loop_
_entity.id
_entity.type
_entity.pdbx_description
1 polymer ?
#
loop_
_entity_poly.entity_id
_entity_poly.type
_entity_poly.pdbx_seq_one_letter_code
_entity_poly.pdbx_strand_id
1 'polypeptide(L)'
;MKENGGSSKKCSWGFNSLVRRKQVDSVHLKNDHGHHQLAKKLTAFDLVAIGVGTTIGAGVYILVGTVAREHTGPALAVSFFIAGVAAALSACCYAELASRCPSAGSAYHYAYICLGEGIAWLVGWALVLDYTIGGSAIARGISPNLASFFGGLDKLPVFLARQTIPGLGIVVDPCAALLIMIVTILLCFGIKESSLVQAIVTSVNVCTLVFIIVVGGYTAFKTGWVGYDLSSGFFPFGLKGILAGAAVVFFSYIGFDTVTSTAEEVKNPQRDLPLGIGIALLICCILYMLLSVVIVGLVPYYTLDPDTPISSAFGDSGMQWAAYILTTGAITALCASLLGSLLAQPRIFMAMARDGLLPAFFAEIDPRTQVPVKNTIVIGVLAASLAFFMDVSQLSEMVSVGTLMAFTSVAVCVLVLRYVPPYGVPLPSSSQTWTDADESRLQTERFLVDATESSDSPLLGVKTARDEKYFGKRRKIAAWSIVLVCIGVLGLSSAASAERLPSFPRFTMCGVSAAILLGSLITLCCIDEDDERHNFGHQGGFLCPFVPYLPVLCILINTYLIINIG
;
A
#
# COMPACT_ATOMS: atom_id res chain seq x y z
N MET A 1 18.47 52.20 -5.45
CA MET A 1 18.10 52.29 -4.02
C MET A 1 16.81 51.49 -3.87
N LYS A 2 16.82 50.46 -3.02
CA LYS A 2 15.78 49.42 -2.91
C LYS A 2 14.44 50.00 -2.44
N GLU A 3 13.36 49.68 -3.15
CA GLU A 3 12.00 49.81 -2.63
C GLU A 3 11.42 48.41 -2.33
N ASN A 4 10.96 48.26 -1.09
CA ASN A 4 10.30 47.09 -0.54
C ASN A 4 8.91 46.93 -1.13
N GLY A 5 8.69 45.87 -1.91
CA GLY A 5 7.36 45.38 -2.30
C GLY A 5 6.99 44.13 -1.52
N GLY A 6 6.50 44.30 -0.29
CA GLY A 6 5.93 43.21 0.51
C GLY A 6 4.65 42.67 -0.15
N SER A 7 4.76 41.61 -0.94
CA SER A 7 3.60 40.88 -1.45
C SER A 7 3.01 40.02 -0.34
N SER A 8 1.99 40.56 0.30
CA SER A 8 1.07 39.85 1.20
C SER A 8 0.47 38.65 0.45
N LYS A 9 0.95 37.43 0.76
CA LYS A 9 0.34 36.17 0.34
C LYS A 9 -1.09 36.08 0.89
N LYS A 10 -2.07 36.56 0.13
CA LYS A 10 -3.49 36.28 0.39
C LYS A 10 -3.72 34.78 0.17
N CYS A 11 -3.93 34.06 1.26
CA CYS A 11 -4.37 32.68 1.28
C CYS A 11 -5.82 32.62 0.78
N SER A 12 -6.01 32.56 -0.55
CA SER A 12 -7.30 32.24 -1.14
C SER A 12 -7.44 30.72 -1.16
N TRP A 13 -7.95 30.17 -0.06
CA TRP A 13 -8.37 28.76 0.05
C TRP A 13 -9.67 28.56 -0.76
N GLY A 14 -9.57 28.69 -2.08
CA GLY A 14 -10.68 28.45 -2.99
C GLY A 14 -10.80 26.96 -3.33
N PHE A 15 -12.02 26.45 -3.50
CA PHE A 15 -12.30 25.06 -3.92
C PHE A 15 -11.51 24.61 -5.17
N ASN A 16 -11.04 25.53 -6.01
CA ASN A 16 -10.16 25.23 -7.14
C ASN A 16 -8.76 24.74 -6.75
N SER A 17 -8.27 24.99 -5.52
CA SER A 17 -6.99 24.42 -5.06
C SER A 17 -7.12 22.91 -4.81
N LEU A 18 -8.29 22.44 -4.35
CA LEU A 18 -8.54 21.02 -4.05
C LEU A 18 -8.51 20.12 -5.30
N VAL A 19 -8.73 20.68 -6.49
CA VAL A 19 -8.76 19.95 -7.77
C VAL A 19 -7.40 20.04 -8.50
N ARG A 20 -6.43 20.78 -7.97
CA ARG A 20 -5.12 20.93 -8.60
C ARG A 20 -4.44 19.57 -8.70
N ARG A 21 -4.00 19.19 -9.91
CA ARG A 21 -3.21 17.97 -10.13
C ARG A 21 -1.73 18.31 -10.21
N LYS A 22 -0.90 17.42 -9.70
CA LYS A 22 0.55 17.56 -9.82
C LYS A 22 0.98 17.13 -11.22
N GLN A 23 1.74 18.00 -11.89
CA GLN A 23 2.32 17.66 -13.18
C GLN A 23 3.46 16.66 -12.96
N VAL A 24 3.48 15.58 -13.71
CA VAL A 24 4.60 14.63 -13.69
C VAL A 24 5.77 15.30 -14.37
N ASP A 25 6.89 15.42 -13.65
CA ASP A 25 8.14 15.88 -14.25
C ASP A 25 8.54 14.85 -15.32
N SER A 26 8.14 15.09 -16.57
CA SER A 26 8.76 14.45 -17.71
C SER A 26 10.22 14.90 -17.73
N VAL A 27 11.11 13.99 -18.13
CA VAL A 27 12.58 14.06 -18.12
C VAL A 27 13.20 15.39 -18.64
N HIS A 28 12.41 16.29 -19.21
CA HIS A 28 12.86 17.48 -19.93
C HIS A 28 13.01 18.76 -19.08
N LEU A 29 12.65 18.80 -17.79
CA LEU A 29 12.59 20.08 -17.05
C LEU A 29 13.31 20.19 -15.69
N LYS A 30 14.08 19.20 -15.23
CA LYS A 30 14.80 19.32 -13.95
C LYS A 30 16.26 18.89 -14.00
N ASN A 31 17.07 19.70 -14.66
CA ASN A 31 18.51 19.74 -14.43
C ASN A 31 18.96 20.97 -13.61
N ASP A 32 18.08 21.88 -13.16
CA ASP A 32 18.56 23.23 -12.77
C ASP A 32 18.22 23.79 -11.38
N HIS A 33 17.53 23.09 -10.46
CA HIS A 33 17.31 23.65 -9.11
C HIS A 33 17.49 22.64 -7.97
N GLY A 34 18.67 22.69 -7.33
CA GLY A 34 18.97 22.65 -5.88
C GLY A 34 18.27 21.71 -4.89
N HIS A 35 17.33 20.86 -5.29
CA HIS A 35 16.65 19.94 -4.39
C HIS A 35 17.50 18.68 -4.19
N HIS A 36 17.93 18.44 -2.94
CA HIS A 36 18.69 17.25 -2.54
C HIS A 36 17.94 15.97 -2.97
N GLN A 37 18.44 15.33 -4.04
CA GLN A 37 17.93 14.05 -4.55
C GLN A 37 18.49 12.90 -3.70
N LEU A 38 17.66 11.91 -3.40
CA LEU A 38 18.07 10.69 -2.71
C LEU A 38 19.06 9.90 -3.58
N ALA A 39 20.01 9.20 -2.94
CA ALA A 39 21.04 8.47 -3.67
C ALA A 39 20.48 7.16 -4.26
N LYS A 40 20.56 7.00 -5.59
CA LYS A 40 20.16 5.78 -6.31
C LYS A 40 21.11 4.61 -6.05
N LYS A 41 20.80 3.77 -5.06
CA LYS A 41 21.68 2.67 -4.61
C LYS A 41 21.00 1.30 -4.59
N LEU A 42 19.68 1.23 -4.54
CA LEU A 42 18.92 -0.01 -4.40
C LEU A 42 18.79 -0.78 -5.71
N THR A 43 18.85 -2.10 -5.60
CA THR A 43 18.70 -3.07 -6.68
C THR A 43 17.43 -3.92 -6.48
N ALA A 44 17.03 -4.69 -7.50
CA ALA A 44 15.88 -5.58 -7.40
C ALA A 44 15.95 -6.56 -6.21
N PHE A 45 17.14 -7.05 -5.84
CA PHE A 45 17.31 -7.94 -4.69
C PHE A 45 17.02 -7.22 -3.37
N ASP A 46 17.49 -5.99 -3.23
CA ASP A 46 17.23 -5.17 -2.04
C ASP A 46 15.73 -4.88 -1.92
N LEU A 47 15.04 -4.63 -3.05
CA LEU A 47 13.60 -4.40 -3.08
C LEU A 47 12.80 -5.64 -2.68
N VAL A 48 13.22 -6.85 -3.11
CA VAL A 48 12.62 -8.10 -2.65
C VAL A 48 12.84 -8.28 -1.15
N ALA A 49 14.05 -8.02 -0.65
CA ALA A 49 14.36 -8.16 0.78
C ALA A 49 13.59 -7.14 1.66
N ILE A 50 13.40 -5.92 1.17
CA ILE A 50 12.57 -4.90 1.82
C ILE A 50 11.10 -5.32 1.79
N GLY A 51 10.58 -5.74 0.63
CA GLY A 51 9.19 -6.16 0.47
C GLY A 51 8.84 -7.38 1.32
N VAL A 52 9.68 -8.42 1.29
CA VAL A 52 9.49 -9.63 2.11
C VAL A 52 9.66 -9.30 3.60
N GLY A 53 10.65 -8.50 3.97
CA GLY A 53 10.91 -8.15 5.38
C GLY A 53 9.86 -7.27 6.03
N THR A 54 9.22 -6.40 5.25
CA THR A 54 8.12 -5.55 5.71
C THR A 54 6.82 -6.35 5.83
N THR A 55 6.56 -7.22 4.85
CA THR A 55 5.34 -8.04 4.78
C THR A 55 5.34 -9.15 5.84
N ILE A 56 6.47 -9.86 6.01
CA ILE A 56 6.61 -10.92 7.01
C ILE A 56 6.78 -10.31 8.40
N GLY A 57 5.69 -10.28 9.17
CA GLY A 57 5.68 -9.70 10.51
C GLY A 57 4.51 -10.17 11.37
N ALA A 58 3.84 -9.25 12.04
CA ALA A 58 2.82 -9.54 13.05
C ALA A 58 1.62 -10.32 12.50
N GLY A 59 1.25 -10.12 11.23
CA GLY A 59 0.13 -10.85 10.63
C GLY A 59 0.31 -12.37 10.66
N VAL A 60 1.48 -12.85 10.26
CA VAL A 60 1.77 -14.29 10.19
C VAL A 60 2.16 -14.88 11.54
N TYR A 61 2.89 -14.14 12.38
CA TYR A 61 3.38 -14.67 13.66
C TYR A 61 2.35 -14.62 14.79
N ILE A 62 1.34 -13.74 14.71
CA ILE A 62 0.40 -13.47 15.81
C ILE A 62 -1.04 -13.73 15.34
N LEU A 63 -1.48 -13.01 14.30
CA LEU A 63 -2.87 -13.06 13.85
C LEU A 63 -3.31 -14.46 13.36
N VAL A 64 -2.37 -15.27 12.85
CA VAL A 64 -2.63 -16.66 12.44
C VAL A 64 -3.34 -17.48 13.53
N GLY A 65 -2.92 -17.34 14.80
CA GLY A 65 -3.49 -18.10 15.91
C GLY A 65 -4.93 -17.70 16.20
N THR A 66 -5.14 -16.39 16.35
CA THR A 66 -6.46 -15.81 16.60
C THR A 66 -7.43 -16.12 15.47
N VAL A 67 -7.02 -15.94 14.20
CA VAL A 67 -7.88 -16.20 13.04
C VAL A 67 -8.19 -17.68 12.86
N ALA A 68 -7.20 -18.56 13.03
CA ALA A 68 -7.44 -20.00 12.99
C ALA A 68 -8.44 -20.42 14.06
N ARG A 69 -8.31 -19.89 15.27
CA ARG A 69 -9.16 -20.26 16.41
C ARG A 69 -10.59 -19.74 16.29
N GLU A 70 -10.75 -18.48 15.87
CA GLU A 70 -12.02 -17.76 16.01
C GLU A 70 -12.81 -17.61 14.70
N HIS A 71 -12.15 -17.72 13.54
CA HIS A 71 -12.79 -17.41 12.26
C HIS A 71 -12.75 -18.53 11.23
N THR A 72 -11.60 -19.20 11.03
CA THR A 72 -11.40 -20.04 9.84
C THR A 72 -11.26 -21.53 10.15
N GLY A 73 -10.73 -21.87 11.32
CA GLY A 73 -10.35 -23.25 11.63
C GLY A 73 -9.35 -23.81 10.60
N PRO A 74 -9.52 -25.08 10.17
CA PRO A 74 -8.68 -25.75 9.17
C PRO A 74 -8.60 -25.05 7.81
N ALA A 75 -9.59 -24.20 7.48
CA ALA A 75 -9.65 -23.45 6.24
C ALA A 75 -8.78 -22.17 6.23
N LEU A 76 -7.88 -22.00 7.20
CA LEU A 76 -6.99 -20.83 7.29
C LEU A 76 -6.19 -20.60 5.99
N ALA A 77 -5.64 -21.67 5.38
CA ALA A 77 -4.85 -21.56 4.15
C ALA A 77 -5.68 -20.99 2.98
N VAL A 78 -6.97 -21.31 2.90
CA VAL A 78 -7.89 -20.76 1.89
C VAL A 78 -8.11 -19.26 2.13
N SER A 79 -8.19 -18.85 3.39
CA SER A 79 -8.33 -17.43 3.75
C SER A 79 -7.09 -16.63 3.36
N PHE A 80 -5.90 -17.18 3.59
CA PHE A 80 -4.64 -16.60 3.10
C PHE A 80 -4.53 -16.55 1.58
N PHE A 81 -5.06 -17.56 0.88
CA PHE A 81 -5.11 -17.54 -0.57
C PHE A 81 -5.98 -16.39 -1.09
N ILE A 82 -7.20 -16.25 -0.55
CA ILE A 82 -8.13 -15.18 -0.93
C ILE A 82 -7.52 -13.80 -0.65
N ALA A 83 -6.95 -13.61 0.53
CA ALA A 83 -6.24 -12.37 0.90
C ALA A 83 -5.04 -12.11 -0.01
N GLY A 84 -4.28 -13.16 -0.38
CA GLY A 84 -3.14 -13.06 -1.29
C GLY A 84 -3.54 -12.66 -2.72
N VAL A 85 -4.69 -13.16 -3.21
CA VAL A 85 -5.25 -12.74 -4.50
C VAL A 85 -5.66 -11.26 -4.45
N ALA A 86 -6.32 -10.82 -3.37
CA ALA A 86 -6.68 -9.41 -3.17
C ALA A 86 -5.44 -8.49 -3.16
N ALA A 87 -4.39 -8.90 -2.45
CA ALA A 87 -3.12 -8.20 -2.42
C ALA A 87 -2.43 -8.18 -3.79
N ALA A 88 -2.43 -9.29 -4.53
CA ALA A 88 -1.83 -9.39 -5.87
C ALA A 88 -2.52 -8.44 -6.88
N LEU A 89 -3.84 -8.32 -6.84
CA LEU A 89 -4.59 -7.37 -7.68
C LEU A 89 -4.19 -5.93 -7.37
N SER A 90 -4.08 -5.60 -6.08
CA SER A 90 -3.62 -4.28 -5.62
C SER A 90 -2.18 -4.03 -6.09
N ALA A 91 -1.30 -5.01 -5.94
CA ALA A 91 0.10 -4.95 -6.31
C ALA A 91 0.33 -4.73 -7.81
N CYS A 92 -0.48 -5.33 -8.68
CA CYS A 92 -0.43 -5.05 -10.11
C CYS A 92 -0.72 -3.57 -10.41
N CYS A 93 -1.67 -2.97 -9.69
CA CYS A 93 -1.99 -1.54 -9.83
C CYS A 93 -0.83 -0.65 -9.33
N TYR A 94 -0.26 -1.00 -8.17
CA TYR A 94 0.92 -0.32 -7.62
C TYR A 94 2.14 -0.43 -8.55
N ALA A 95 2.39 -1.59 -9.13
CA ALA A 95 3.51 -1.85 -10.01
C ALA A 95 3.47 -0.99 -11.29
N GLU A 96 2.27 -0.77 -11.86
CA GLU A 96 2.10 0.14 -13.01
C GLU A 96 2.40 1.59 -12.64
N LEU A 97 1.85 2.10 -11.54
CA LEU A 97 2.05 3.50 -11.14
C LEU A 97 3.48 3.76 -10.67
N ALA A 98 4.06 2.84 -9.92
CA ALA A 98 5.43 2.94 -9.40
C ALA A 98 6.48 2.92 -10.52
N SER A 99 6.26 2.13 -11.58
CA SER A 99 7.17 2.10 -12.72
C SER A 99 7.05 3.35 -13.60
N ARG A 100 5.86 3.95 -13.73
CA ARG A 100 5.65 5.18 -14.53
C ARG A 100 6.06 6.46 -13.82
N CYS A 101 5.71 6.56 -12.55
CA CYS A 101 5.90 7.76 -11.72
C CYS A 101 6.73 7.39 -10.47
N PRO A 102 8.03 7.07 -10.63
CA PRO A 102 8.87 6.68 -9.50
C PRO A 102 9.10 7.86 -8.55
N SER A 103 8.35 7.89 -7.45
CA SER A 103 8.49 8.88 -6.38
C SER A 103 8.35 8.22 -5.02
N ALA A 104 9.05 8.77 -4.01
CA ALA A 104 9.01 8.30 -2.63
C ALA A 104 7.65 8.52 -1.93
N GLY A 105 6.74 9.28 -2.55
CA GLY A 105 5.41 9.56 -2.01
C GLY A 105 4.37 8.44 -2.19
N SER A 106 4.70 7.33 -2.87
CA SER A 106 3.81 6.17 -3.08
C SER A 106 2.38 6.57 -3.49
N ALA A 107 1.33 6.00 -2.87
CA ALA A 107 -0.07 6.23 -3.19
C ALA A 107 -0.52 7.70 -3.07
N TYR A 108 0.07 8.49 -2.16
CA TYR A 108 -0.19 9.93 -2.08
C TYR A 108 0.19 10.63 -3.39
N HIS A 109 1.38 10.33 -3.92
CA HIS A 109 1.85 10.95 -5.14
C HIS A 109 1.00 10.55 -6.35
N TYR A 110 0.61 9.27 -6.42
CA TYR A 110 -0.27 8.77 -7.48
C TYR A 110 -1.65 9.44 -7.45
N ALA A 111 -2.23 9.59 -6.26
CA ALA A 111 -3.49 10.29 -6.07
C ALA A 111 -3.39 11.77 -6.44
N TYR A 112 -2.26 12.44 -6.15
CA TYR A 112 -2.07 13.84 -6.53
C TYR A 112 -1.99 14.02 -8.05
N ILE A 113 -1.32 13.10 -8.73
CA ILE A 113 -1.23 13.13 -10.20
C ILE A 113 -2.59 12.85 -10.84
N CYS A 114 -3.32 11.84 -10.37
CA CYS A 114 -4.52 11.36 -11.05
C CYS A 114 -5.82 12.02 -10.59
N LEU A 115 -5.98 12.24 -9.28
CA LEU A 115 -7.25 12.62 -8.64
C LEU A 115 -7.27 14.09 -8.22
N GLY A 116 -6.12 14.63 -7.80
CA GLY A 116 -5.94 16.03 -7.40
C GLY A 116 -5.60 16.18 -5.92
N GLU A 117 -5.31 17.42 -5.53
CA GLU A 117 -4.74 17.80 -4.23
C GLU A 117 -5.58 17.37 -3.03
N GLY A 118 -6.91 17.53 -3.07
CA GLY A 118 -7.78 17.22 -1.92
C GLY A 118 -7.83 15.73 -1.60
N ILE A 119 -8.00 14.89 -2.63
CA ILE A 119 -8.00 13.43 -2.46
C ILE A 119 -6.59 12.96 -2.08
N ALA A 120 -5.55 13.54 -2.69
CA ALA A 120 -4.17 13.24 -2.34
C ALA A 120 -3.88 13.54 -0.87
N TRP A 121 -4.31 14.69 -0.35
CA TRP A 121 -4.13 15.06 1.05
C TRP A 121 -4.78 14.04 2.00
N LEU A 122 -6.00 13.59 1.69
CA LEU A 122 -6.68 12.54 2.46
C LEU A 122 -5.93 11.21 2.41
N VAL A 123 -5.52 10.76 1.21
CA VAL A 123 -4.73 9.53 1.03
C VAL A 123 -3.38 9.62 1.74
N GLY A 124 -2.72 10.78 1.72
CA GLY A 124 -1.45 11.01 2.40
C GLY A 124 -1.56 10.90 3.92
N TRP A 125 -2.60 11.49 4.52
CA TRP A 125 -2.89 11.30 5.94
C TRP A 125 -3.28 9.86 6.28
N ALA A 126 -4.07 9.22 5.43
CA ALA A 126 -4.41 7.81 5.60
C ALA A 126 -3.15 6.94 5.65
N LEU A 127 -2.23 7.08 4.68
CA LEU A 127 -0.96 6.36 4.67
C LEU A 127 -0.09 6.66 5.90
N VAL A 128 -0.02 7.93 6.31
CA VAL A 128 0.75 8.31 7.50
C VAL A 128 0.22 7.61 8.75
N LEU A 129 -1.10 7.63 8.95
CA LEU A 129 -1.72 6.94 10.06
C LEU A 129 -1.53 5.44 9.93
N ASP A 130 -1.64 4.90 8.73
CA ASP A 130 -1.46 3.48 8.42
C ASP A 130 -0.09 2.96 8.87
N TYR A 131 0.99 3.62 8.47
CA TYR A 131 2.34 3.23 8.91
C TYR A 131 2.57 3.47 10.41
N THR A 132 1.99 4.52 11.00
CA THR A 132 2.13 4.81 12.44
C THR A 132 1.45 3.72 13.28
N ILE A 133 0.19 3.43 12.96
CA ILE A 133 -0.66 2.47 13.66
C ILE A 133 -0.13 1.05 13.38
N GLY A 134 0.31 0.77 12.15
CA GLY A 134 0.92 -0.51 11.74
C GLY A 134 2.20 -0.80 12.51
N GLY A 135 3.12 0.17 12.57
CA GLY A 135 4.33 0.05 13.40
C GLY A 135 4.00 -0.16 14.88
N SER A 136 2.97 0.52 15.39
CA SER A 136 2.50 0.35 16.76
C SER A 136 1.94 -1.05 17.03
N ALA A 137 1.15 -1.59 16.08
CA ALA A 137 0.59 -2.95 16.16
C ALA A 137 1.69 -4.01 16.17
N ILE A 138 2.68 -3.87 15.28
CA ILE A 138 3.83 -4.78 15.18
C ILE A 138 4.63 -4.76 16.48
N ALA A 139 4.90 -3.57 17.04
CA ALA A 139 5.66 -3.42 18.28
C ALA A 139 4.96 -4.09 19.47
N ARG A 140 3.64 -3.93 19.63
CA ARG A 140 2.88 -4.63 20.67
C ARG A 140 2.87 -6.14 20.50
N GLY A 141 3.01 -6.61 19.27
CA GLY A 141 3.17 -8.01 18.96
C GLY A 141 4.51 -8.63 19.40
N ILE A 142 5.55 -7.81 19.59
CA ILE A 142 6.87 -8.28 20.04
C ILE A 142 6.82 -8.67 21.51
N SER A 143 6.09 -7.92 22.35
CA SER A 143 6.12 -8.08 23.81
C SER A 143 5.78 -9.51 24.30
N PRO A 144 4.72 -10.20 23.81
CA PRO A 144 4.43 -11.58 24.22
C PRO A 144 5.50 -12.58 23.78
N ASN A 145 6.04 -12.41 22.56
CA ASN A 145 7.10 -13.26 22.04
C ASN A 145 8.41 -13.10 22.84
N LEU A 146 8.71 -11.86 23.25
CA LEU A 146 9.84 -11.56 24.12
C LEU A 146 9.64 -12.13 25.54
N ALA A 147 8.42 -12.05 26.07
CA ALA A 147 8.07 -12.65 27.37
C ALA A 147 8.24 -14.17 27.37
N SER A 148 7.78 -14.83 26.30
CA SER A 148 7.96 -16.27 26.10
C SER A 148 9.44 -16.65 26.05
N PHE A 149 10.27 -15.85 25.37
CA PHE A 149 11.72 -16.08 25.28
C PHE A 149 12.44 -16.03 26.64
N PHE A 150 12.04 -15.12 27.54
CA PHE A 150 12.60 -15.04 28.90
C PHE A 150 12.01 -16.06 29.90
N GLY A 151 11.14 -16.97 29.42
CA GLY A 151 10.57 -18.05 30.23
C GLY A 151 9.31 -17.67 31.01
N GLY A 152 8.52 -16.72 30.47
CA GLY A 152 7.19 -16.36 30.94
C GLY A 152 7.03 -14.88 31.30
N LEU A 153 5.77 -14.41 31.32
CA LEU A 153 5.39 -13.04 31.71
C LEU A 153 5.93 -12.64 33.10
N ASP A 154 6.08 -13.62 34.01
CA ASP A 154 6.50 -13.41 35.39
C ASP A 154 8.01 -13.17 35.59
N LYS A 155 8.83 -13.43 34.56
CA LYS A 155 10.30 -13.28 34.61
C LYS A 155 10.82 -12.00 33.97
N LEU A 156 9.94 -11.22 33.33
CA LEU A 156 10.29 -9.89 32.84
C LEU A 156 10.36 -8.89 34.01
N PRO A 157 11.31 -7.95 33.99
CA PRO A 157 11.30 -6.84 34.94
C PRO A 157 9.95 -6.12 34.86
N VAL A 158 9.37 -5.82 36.03
CA VAL A 158 8.02 -5.22 36.20
C VAL A 158 7.81 -3.97 35.34
N PHE A 159 8.89 -3.21 35.09
CA PHE A 159 8.91 -2.01 34.25
C PHE A 159 8.75 -2.26 32.74
N LEU A 160 8.98 -3.49 32.25
CA LEU A 160 8.81 -3.90 30.85
C LEU A 160 7.57 -4.79 30.64
N ALA A 161 7.05 -5.41 31.71
CA ALA A 161 5.86 -6.24 31.62
C ALA A 161 4.61 -5.40 31.28
N ARG A 162 3.63 -6.03 30.61
CA ARG A 162 2.30 -5.42 30.39
C ARG A 162 1.65 -5.13 31.74
N GLN A 163 1.27 -3.88 31.97
CA GLN A 163 0.59 -3.45 33.19
C GLN A 163 -0.85 -3.11 32.85
N THR A 164 -1.81 -3.65 33.58
CA THR A 164 -3.21 -3.22 33.46
C THR A 164 -3.43 -2.08 34.45
N ILE A 165 -3.81 -0.90 33.98
CA ILE A 165 -4.11 0.23 34.88
C ILE A 165 -5.49 -0.03 35.52
N PRO A 166 -5.57 -0.31 36.83
CA PRO A 166 -6.85 -0.55 37.48
C PRO A 166 -7.67 0.75 37.49
N GLY A 167 -8.85 0.73 36.85
CA GLY A 167 -9.78 1.87 36.78
C GLY A 167 -10.19 2.28 35.36
N LEU A 168 -9.33 2.08 34.35
CA LEU A 168 -9.63 2.38 32.94
C LEU A 168 -9.78 1.13 32.06
N GLY A 169 -9.36 -0.04 32.54
CA GLY A 169 -9.39 -1.29 31.75
C GLY A 169 -8.38 -1.32 30.59
N ILE A 170 -7.45 -0.37 30.53
CA ILE A 170 -6.44 -0.26 29.47
C ILE A 170 -5.19 -1.06 29.87
N VAL A 171 -4.74 -1.94 28.98
CA VAL A 171 -3.48 -2.70 29.11
C VAL A 171 -2.36 -1.89 28.46
N VAL A 172 -1.45 -1.37 29.30
CA VAL A 172 -0.30 -0.60 28.82
C VAL A 172 0.93 -1.48 28.61
N ASP A 173 1.67 -1.20 27.53
CA ASP A 173 2.84 -1.97 27.11
C ASP A 173 4.10 -1.07 27.00
N PRO A 174 4.87 -0.92 28.09
CA PRO A 174 6.09 -0.11 28.09
C PRO A 174 7.21 -0.72 27.24
N CYS A 175 7.25 -2.04 27.07
CA CYS A 175 8.23 -2.72 26.23
C CYS A 175 8.06 -2.34 24.75
N ALA A 176 6.81 -2.35 24.26
CA ALA A 176 6.50 -1.96 22.89
C ALA A 176 6.92 -0.51 22.59
N ALA A 177 6.64 0.41 23.51
CA ALA A 177 7.05 1.81 23.37
C ALA A 177 8.58 1.98 23.34
N LEU A 178 9.31 1.27 24.21
CA LEU A 178 10.78 1.29 24.24
C LEU A 178 11.38 0.75 22.93
N LEU A 179 10.83 -0.35 22.40
CA LEU A 179 11.27 -0.93 21.14
C LEU A 179 11.09 0.03 19.97
N ILE A 180 9.96 0.74 19.88
CA ILE A 180 9.75 1.77 18.85
C ILE A 180 10.80 2.88 18.98
N MET A 181 11.11 3.33 20.19
CA MET A 181 12.14 4.36 20.40
C MET A 181 13.52 3.87 19.95
N ILE A 182 13.88 2.62 20.24
CA ILE A 182 15.15 2.03 19.77
C ILE A 182 15.20 1.99 18.23
N VAL A 183 14.13 1.53 17.58
CA VAL A 183 14.06 1.48 16.10
C VAL A 183 14.09 2.89 15.51
N THR A 184 13.43 3.86 16.15
CA THR A 184 13.43 5.27 15.73
C THR A 184 14.85 5.84 15.78
N ILE A 185 15.61 5.56 16.86
CA ILE A 185 17.02 5.97 16.98
C ILE A 185 17.86 5.30 15.89
N LEU A 186 17.65 4.01 15.62
CA LEU A 186 18.35 3.29 14.57
C LEU A 186 18.13 3.92 13.18
N LEU A 187 16.88 4.29 12.87
CA LEU A 187 16.51 4.97 11.63
C LEU A 187 17.14 6.36 11.49
N CYS A 188 17.48 7.01 12.60
CA CYS A 188 18.17 8.30 12.57
C CYS A 188 19.66 8.18 12.14
N PHE A 189 20.28 7.00 12.22
CA PHE A 189 21.69 6.82 11.83
C PHE A 189 21.92 6.68 10.32
N GLY A 190 20.86 6.48 9.52
CA GLY A 190 20.92 6.54 8.06
C GLY A 190 20.39 5.32 7.33
N ILE A 191 19.99 5.53 6.07
CA ILE A 191 19.26 4.53 5.25
C ILE A 191 20.16 3.37 4.79
N LYS A 192 21.43 3.64 4.44
CA LYS A 192 22.33 2.62 3.87
C LYS A 192 22.60 1.46 4.84
N GLU A 193 22.86 1.79 6.10
CA GLU A 193 23.06 0.78 7.14
C GLU A 193 21.72 0.11 7.47
N SER A 194 20.62 0.87 7.49
CA SER A 194 19.27 0.33 7.73
C SER A 194 18.83 -0.70 6.67
N SER A 195 19.11 -0.45 5.39
CA SER A 195 18.72 -1.39 4.31
C SER A 195 19.53 -2.68 4.33
N LEU A 196 20.81 -2.62 4.72
CA LEU A 196 21.65 -3.80 4.88
C LEU A 196 21.18 -4.63 6.07
N VAL A 197 20.93 -3.99 7.22
CA VAL A 197 20.37 -4.64 8.41
C VAL A 197 19.03 -5.29 8.06
N GLN A 198 18.14 -4.57 7.35
CA GLN A 198 16.87 -5.11 6.89
C GLN A 198 17.08 -6.37 6.04
N ALA A 199 17.97 -6.35 5.06
CA ALA A 199 18.21 -7.50 4.18
C ALA A 199 18.72 -8.74 4.94
N ILE A 200 19.64 -8.54 5.88
CA ILE A 200 20.15 -9.64 6.74
C ILE A 200 19.02 -10.20 7.58
N VAL A 201 18.27 -9.35 8.28
CA VAL A 201 17.20 -9.79 9.18
C VAL A 201 16.09 -10.50 8.38
N THR A 202 15.67 -9.96 7.23
CA THR A 202 14.71 -10.64 6.33
C THR A 202 15.21 -12.02 5.92
N SER A 203 16.48 -12.15 5.52
CA SER A 203 17.05 -13.44 5.12
C SER A 203 16.96 -14.47 6.24
N VAL A 204 17.28 -14.07 7.48
CA VAL A 204 17.16 -14.94 8.66
C VAL A 204 15.70 -15.34 8.91
N ASN A 205 14.75 -14.41 8.74
CA ASN A 205 13.33 -14.68 8.97
C ASN A 205 12.76 -15.65 7.93
N VAL A 206 13.10 -15.48 6.66
CA VAL A 206 12.70 -16.41 5.59
C VAL A 206 13.27 -17.80 5.87
N CYS A 207 14.55 -17.90 6.25
CA CYS A 207 15.14 -19.18 6.66
C CYS A 207 14.40 -19.81 7.84
N THR A 208 14.01 -19.00 8.84
CA THR A 208 13.25 -19.47 10.00
C THR A 208 11.88 -20.02 9.58
N LEU A 209 11.14 -19.32 8.71
CA LEU A 209 9.84 -19.80 8.22
C LEU A 209 9.97 -21.10 7.41
N VAL A 210 10.97 -21.19 6.53
CA VAL A 210 11.23 -22.43 5.79
C VAL A 210 11.56 -23.57 6.76
N PHE A 211 12.37 -23.30 7.79
CA PHE A 211 12.66 -24.27 8.84
C PHE A 211 11.40 -24.74 9.58
N ILE A 212 10.51 -23.81 9.97
CA ILE A 212 9.21 -24.12 10.61
C ILE A 212 8.37 -25.02 9.70
N ILE A 213 8.26 -24.67 8.41
CA ILE A 213 7.46 -25.42 7.44
C ILE A 213 8.00 -26.86 7.29
N VAL A 214 9.32 -27.03 7.20
CA VAL A 214 9.95 -28.35 7.03
C VAL A 214 9.83 -29.19 8.30
N VAL A 215 10.23 -28.67 9.46
CA VAL A 215 10.21 -29.41 10.73
C VAL A 215 8.77 -29.65 11.21
N GLY A 216 7.91 -28.64 11.10
CA GLY A 216 6.50 -28.75 11.44
C GLY A 216 5.78 -29.71 10.50
N GLY A 217 6.06 -29.65 9.19
CA GLY A 217 5.50 -30.60 8.22
C GLY A 217 5.92 -32.04 8.48
N TYR A 218 7.20 -32.26 8.80
CA TYR A 218 7.71 -33.58 9.20
C TYR A 218 7.03 -34.10 10.48
N THR A 219 6.85 -33.23 11.47
CA THR A 219 6.19 -33.57 12.74
C THR A 219 4.71 -33.87 12.53
N ALA A 220 4.00 -33.05 11.76
CA ALA A 220 2.59 -33.23 11.41
C ALA A 220 2.38 -34.55 10.65
N PHE A 221 3.29 -34.90 9.73
CA PHE A 221 3.26 -36.17 9.03
C PHE A 221 3.41 -37.37 10.00
N LYS A 222 4.29 -37.26 10.99
CA LYS A 222 4.51 -38.31 11.99
C LYS A 222 3.34 -38.47 12.95
N THR A 223 2.68 -37.38 13.34
CA THR A 223 1.52 -37.40 14.22
C THR A 223 0.20 -37.71 13.49
N GLY A 224 0.22 -37.72 12.16
CA GLY A 224 -0.94 -38.05 11.34
C GLY A 224 -1.90 -36.89 11.12
N TRP A 225 -1.43 -35.63 11.18
CA TRP A 225 -2.24 -34.43 10.94
C TRP A 225 -3.45 -34.29 11.89
N VAL A 226 -3.19 -34.44 13.20
CA VAL A 226 -4.21 -34.44 14.26
C VAL A 226 -5.16 -33.24 14.20
N GLY A 227 -4.66 -32.05 13.82
CA GLY A 227 -5.50 -30.86 13.74
C GLY A 227 -6.43 -30.78 12.52
N TYR A 228 -6.37 -31.76 11.61
CA TYR A 228 -7.37 -31.96 10.54
C TYR A 228 -8.35 -33.10 10.84
N ASP A 229 -8.06 -33.96 11.82
CA ASP A 229 -8.95 -35.05 12.22
C ASP A 229 -10.05 -34.56 13.17
N LEU A 230 -11.01 -33.82 12.62
CA LEU A 230 -12.13 -33.25 13.38
C LEU A 230 -13.48 -33.74 12.87
N SER A 231 -14.34 -34.10 13.83
CA SER A 231 -15.74 -34.46 13.58
C SER A 231 -16.57 -33.31 12.98
N SER A 232 -16.14 -32.05 13.15
CA SER A 232 -16.77 -30.85 12.59
C SER A 232 -16.44 -30.61 11.11
N GLY A 233 -15.54 -31.38 10.50
CA GLY A 233 -15.08 -31.20 9.12
C GLY A 233 -14.14 -30.00 8.91
N PHE A 234 -13.75 -29.76 7.65
CA PHE A 234 -12.74 -28.77 7.26
C PHE A 234 -13.22 -27.30 7.35
N PHE A 235 -14.54 -27.07 7.32
CA PHE A 235 -15.14 -25.73 7.29
C PHE A 235 -16.06 -25.47 8.50
N PRO A 236 -15.54 -25.43 9.74
CA PRO A 236 -16.37 -25.30 10.95
C PRO A 236 -17.17 -23.98 10.99
N PHE A 237 -16.62 -22.90 10.44
CA PHE A 237 -17.26 -21.57 10.39
C PHE A 237 -17.91 -21.24 9.03
N GLY A 238 -17.95 -22.21 8.11
CA GLY A 238 -18.50 -22.04 6.77
C GLY A 238 -17.81 -20.95 5.92
N LEU A 239 -18.46 -20.55 4.82
CA LEU A 239 -17.93 -19.53 3.90
C LEU A 239 -17.78 -18.14 4.54
N LYS A 240 -18.68 -17.79 5.47
CA LYS A 240 -18.62 -16.50 6.18
C LYS A 240 -17.34 -16.39 7.02
N GLY A 241 -16.97 -17.47 7.73
CA GLY A 241 -15.74 -17.51 8.52
C GLY A 241 -14.47 -17.39 7.68
N ILE A 242 -14.44 -18.03 6.50
CA ILE A 242 -13.32 -17.90 5.55
C ILE A 242 -13.16 -16.45 5.07
N LEU A 243 -14.26 -15.79 4.70
CA LEU A 243 -14.22 -14.41 4.20
C LEU A 243 -13.87 -13.41 5.30
N ALA A 244 -14.41 -13.59 6.51
CA ALA A 244 -14.03 -12.79 7.68
C ALA A 244 -12.54 -12.98 8.03
N GLY A 245 -12.08 -14.23 8.07
CA GLY A 245 -10.67 -14.54 8.30
C GLY A 245 -9.76 -13.98 7.21
N ALA A 246 -10.18 -14.01 5.94
CA ALA A 246 -9.45 -13.40 4.82
C ALA A 246 -9.29 -11.88 5.00
N ALA A 247 -10.29 -11.20 5.54
CA ALA A 247 -10.24 -9.77 5.82
C ALA A 247 -9.23 -9.45 6.94
N VAL A 248 -9.19 -10.26 7.99
CA VAL A 248 -8.24 -10.07 9.10
C VAL A 248 -6.81 -10.42 8.67
N VAL A 249 -6.59 -11.57 8.00
CA VAL A 249 -5.24 -11.96 7.55
C VAL A 249 -4.71 -11.14 6.38
N PHE A 250 -5.55 -10.31 5.75
CA PHE A 250 -5.09 -9.30 4.78
C PHE A 250 -3.99 -8.42 5.37
N PHE A 251 -4.05 -8.14 6.68
CA PHE A 251 -2.99 -7.46 7.42
C PHE A 251 -1.60 -8.07 7.19
N SER A 252 -1.50 -9.39 7.02
CA SER A 252 -0.24 -10.10 6.77
C SER A 252 0.40 -9.80 5.42
N TYR A 253 -0.38 -9.28 4.47
CA TYR A 253 0.09 -8.92 3.13
C TYR A 253 0.44 -7.44 3.00
N ILE A 254 0.21 -6.63 4.03
CA ILE A 254 0.58 -5.21 4.07
C ILE A 254 2.11 -5.13 4.17
N GLY A 255 2.75 -4.29 3.35
CA GLY A 255 4.20 -4.11 3.36
C GLY A 255 4.82 -4.03 1.97
N PHE A 256 4.26 -4.71 0.96
CA PHE A 256 4.78 -4.65 -0.42
C PHE A 256 4.79 -3.22 -0.99
N ASP A 257 3.88 -2.38 -0.53
CA ASP A 257 3.74 -0.98 -0.89
C ASP A 257 4.89 -0.12 -0.33
N THR A 258 5.52 -0.53 0.78
CA THR A 258 6.76 0.08 1.32
C THR A 258 7.87 0.12 0.26
N VAL A 259 7.94 -0.89 -0.61
CA VAL A 259 8.89 -0.95 -1.72
C VAL A 259 8.73 0.26 -2.64
N THR A 260 7.50 0.71 -2.88
CA THR A 260 7.23 1.87 -3.74
C THR A 260 7.68 3.20 -3.11
N SER A 261 7.69 3.30 -1.78
CA SER A 261 8.22 4.46 -1.07
C SER A 261 9.74 4.62 -1.22
N THR A 262 10.43 3.57 -1.68
CA THR A 262 11.88 3.60 -1.99
C THR A 262 12.19 3.86 -3.47
N ALA A 263 11.18 4.17 -4.30
CA ALA A 263 11.34 4.31 -5.75
C ALA A 263 12.42 5.32 -6.19
N GLU A 264 12.62 6.41 -5.44
CA GLU A 264 13.65 7.44 -5.74
C GLU A 264 15.09 6.94 -5.50
N GLU A 265 15.26 5.87 -4.73
CA GLU A 265 16.56 5.29 -4.37
C GLU A 265 16.92 4.08 -5.26
N VAL A 266 16.06 3.69 -6.20
CA VAL A 266 16.25 2.54 -7.09
C VAL A 266 17.04 2.94 -8.34
N LYS A 267 17.98 2.09 -8.77
CA LYS A 267 18.77 2.31 -9.99
C LYS A 267 17.89 2.30 -11.26
N ASN A 268 17.10 1.25 -11.45
CA ASN A 268 16.22 1.06 -12.61
C ASN A 268 14.76 0.85 -12.15
N PRO A 269 14.05 1.90 -11.72
CA PRO A 269 12.72 1.78 -11.10
C PRO A 269 11.68 1.14 -12.02
N GLN A 270 11.77 1.33 -13.34
CA GLN A 270 10.78 0.83 -14.31
C GLN A 270 10.69 -0.71 -14.34
N ARG A 271 11.80 -1.39 -14.05
CA ARG A 271 11.90 -2.86 -14.06
C ARG A 271 12.03 -3.43 -12.65
N ASP A 272 12.83 -2.80 -11.80
CA ASP A 272 13.18 -3.37 -10.50
C ASP A 272 12.04 -3.25 -9.49
N LEU A 273 11.25 -2.16 -9.53
CA LEU A 273 10.06 -2.02 -8.66
C LEU A 273 8.99 -3.08 -8.94
N PRO A 274 8.49 -3.28 -10.18
CA PRO A 274 7.46 -4.28 -10.43
C PRO A 274 7.95 -5.70 -10.14
N LEU A 275 9.23 -6.02 -10.42
CA LEU A 275 9.82 -7.30 -10.05
C LEU A 275 9.90 -7.46 -8.53
N GLY A 276 10.35 -6.44 -7.80
CA GLY A 276 10.45 -6.45 -6.35
C GLY A 276 9.11 -6.70 -5.67
N ILE A 277 8.08 -5.94 -6.07
CA ILE A 277 6.71 -6.08 -5.55
C ILE A 277 6.14 -7.47 -5.84
N GLY A 278 6.22 -7.92 -7.09
CA GLY A 278 5.64 -9.19 -7.52
C GLY A 278 6.31 -10.41 -6.87
N ILE A 279 7.65 -10.44 -6.84
CA ILE A 279 8.42 -11.55 -6.25
C ILE A 279 8.21 -11.58 -4.73
N ALA A 280 8.24 -10.42 -4.06
CA ALA A 280 8.04 -10.36 -2.62
C ALA A 280 6.67 -10.93 -2.20
N LEU A 281 5.60 -10.52 -2.90
CA LEU A 281 4.25 -11.02 -2.63
C LEU A 281 4.09 -12.51 -2.92
N LEU A 282 4.68 -13.00 -4.02
CA LEU A 282 4.61 -14.42 -4.36
C LEU A 282 5.30 -15.28 -3.30
N ILE A 283 6.49 -14.86 -2.84
CA ILE A 283 7.21 -15.54 -1.76
C ILE A 283 6.37 -15.55 -0.48
N CYS A 284 5.83 -14.40 -0.07
CA CYS A 284 5.02 -14.30 1.16
C CYS A 284 3.76 -15.17 1.07
N CYS A 285 3.04 -15.13 -0.05
CA CYS A 285 1.82 -15.93 -0.27
C CYS A 285 2.09 -17.43 -0.13
N ILE A 286 3.15 -17.94 -0.77
CA ILE A 286 3.52 -19.36 -0.68
C ILE A 286 3.88 -19.72 0.77
N LEU A 287 4.72 -18.93 1.43
CA LEU A 287 5.14 -19.19 2.81
C LEU A 287 3.96 -19.17 3.78
N TYR A 288 3.03 -18.22 3.65
CA TYR A 288 1.87 -18.11 4.52
C TYR A 288 0.89 -19.27 4.35
N MET A 289 0.63 -19.69 3.11
CA MET A 289 -0.23 -20.85 2.87
C MET A 289 0.39 -22.13 3.45
N LEU A 290 1.68 -22.38 3.19
CA LEU A 290 2.37 -23.55 3.72
C LEU A 290 2.41 -23.55 5.25
N LEU A 291 2.73 -22.40 5.85
CA LEU A 291 2.73 -22.25 7.30
C LEU A 291 1.33 -22.52 7.89
N SER A 292 0.28 -21.97 7.28
CA SER A 292 -1.10 -22.16 7.74
C SER A 292 -1.50 -23.64 7.76
N VAL A 293 -1.13 -24.39 6.72
CA VAL A 293 -1.37 -25.83 6.64
C VAL A 293 -0.62 -26.56 7.75
N VAL A 294 0.66 -26.24 7.97
CA VAL A 294 1.49 -26.89 8.98
C VAL A 294 1.00 -26.60 10.40
N ILE A 295 0.69 -25.34 10.73
CA ILE A 295 0.27 -24.94 12.08
C ILE A 295 -1.06 -25.59 12.47
N VAL A 296 -2.06 -25.52 11.59
CA VAL A 296 -3.35 -26.19 11.87
C VAL A 296 -3.23 -27.71 11.79
N GLY A 297 -2.24 -28.24 11.07
CA GLY A 297 -1.93 -29.67 11.05
C GLY A 297 -1.34 -30.21 12.35
N LEU A 298 -0.53 -29.41 13.05
CA LEU A 298 0.17 -29.80 14.27
C LEU A 298 -0.76 -29.90 15.49
N VAL A 299 -1.64 -28.91 15.65
CA VAL A 299 -2.50 -28.76 16.83
C VAL A 299 -3.92 -28.38 16.40
N PRO A 300 -4.97 -28.93 17.03
CA PRO A 300 -6.35 -28.53 16.74
C PRO A 300 -6.57 -27.02 16.91
N TYR A 301 -7.37 -26.43 16.02
CA TYR A 301 -7.52 -24.96 15.95
C TYR A 301 -8.07 -24.33 17.24
N TYR A 302 -8.86 -25.06 18.03
CA TYR A 302 -9.47 -24.56 19.27
C TYR A 302 -8.50 -24.48 20.46
N THR A 303 -7.35 -25.16 20.38
CA THR A 303 -6.28 -25.10 21.40
C THR A 303 -5.14 -24.16 21.03
N LEU A 304 -5.15 -23.56 19.84
CA LEU A 304 -4.12 -22.60 19.44
C LEU A 304 -4.09 -21.39 20.39
N ASP A 305 -2.89 -21.05 20.83
CA ASP A 305 -2.65 -19.82 21.59
C ASP A 305 -2.83 -18.60 20.66
N PRO A 306 -3.62 -17.59 21.05
CA PRO A 306 -3.89 -16.43 20.19
C PRO A 306 -2.69 -15.48 20.03
N ASP A 307 -1.77 -15.43 21.00
CA ASP A 307 -0.64 -14.50 21.02
C ASP A 307 0.66 -15.13 20.46
N THR A 308 0.86 -16.43 20.69
CA THR A 308 2.10 -17.14 20.33
C THR A 308 1.88 -18.50 19.64
N PRO A 309 1.05 -18.57 18.58
CA PRO A 309 0.54 -19.83 18.00
C PRO A 309 1.62 -20.77 17.50
N ILE A 310 2.71 -20.22 16.95
CA ILE A 310 3.78 -21.02 16.34
C ILE A 310 4.65 -21.66 17.43
N SER A 311 5.08 -20.90 18.43
CA SER A 311 5.95 -21.44 19.48
C SER A 311 5.22 -22.40 20.40
N SER A 312 3.97 -22.12 20.76
CA SER A 312 3.17 -22.99 21.62
C SER A 312 2.87 -24.33 20.94
N ALA A 313 2.49 -24.33 19.66
CA ALA A 313 2.21 -25.56 18.91
C ALA A 313 3.40 -26.54 18.89
N PHE A 314 4.62 -26.02 18.77
CA PHE A 314 5.85 -26.83 18.80
C PHE A 314 6.26 -27.23 20.22
N GLY A 315 5.98 -26.38 21.21
CA GLY A 315 6.17 -26.69 22.63
C GLY A 315 5.29 -27.85 23.09
N ASP A 316 4.01 -27.81 22.76
CA ASP A 316 3.02 -28.85 23.07
C ASP A 316 3.33 -30.18 22.37
N SER A 317 3.96 -30.11 21.19
CA SER A 317 4.48 -31.27 20.45
C SER A 317 5.76 -31.87 21.07
N GLY A 318 6.22 -31.37 22.22
CA GLY A 318 7.39 -31.88 22.96
C GLY A 318 8.75 -31.36 22.47
N MET A 319 8.78 -30.38 21.55
CA MET A 319 10.02 -29.85 20.95
C MET A 319 10.35 -28.45 21.49
N GLN A 320 10.66 -28.39 22.79
CA GLN A 320 10.97 -27.13 23.50
C GLN A 320 12.16 -26.37 22.88
N TRP A 321 13.17 -27.10 22.38
CA TRP A 321 14.33 -26.49 21.69
C TRP A 321 13.91 -25.77 20.39
N ALA A 322 12.93 -26.30 19.67
CA ALA A 322 12.40 -25.69 18.45
C ALA A 322 11.59 -24.44 18.80
N ALA A 323 10.80 -24.47 19.89
CA ALA A 323 10.06 -23.30 20.36
C ALA A 323 10.96 -22.08 20.65
N TYR A 324 12.17 -22.28 21.20
CA TYR A 324 13.15 -21.19 21.39
C TYR A 324 13.67 -20.61 20.07
N ILE A 325 14.02 -21.46 19.10
CA ILE A 325 14.45 -21.00 17.78
C ILE A 325 13.31 -20.21 17.10
N LEU A 326 12.09 -20.73 17.19
CA LEU A 326 10.90 -20.09 16.62
C LEU A 326 10.59 -18.74 17.26
N THR A 327 10.63 -18.63 18.58
CA THR A 327 10.42 -17.35 19.29
C THR A 327 11.49 -16.33 18.93
N THR A 328 12.77 -16.73 18.85
CA THR A 328 13.82 -15.80 18.38
C THR A 328 13.58 -15.31 16.96
N GLY A 329 13.21 -16.21 16.05
CA GLY A 329 12.88 -15.86 14.67
C GLY A 329 11.63 -14.98 14.56
N ALA A 330 10.63 -15.18 15.43
CA ALA A 330 9.47 -14.30 15.50
C ALA A 330 9.86 -12.88 15.95
N ILE A 331 10.69 -12.75 16.99
CA ILE A 331 11.19 -11.45 17.47
C ILE A 331 11.98 -10.74 16.36
N THR A 332 12.88 -11.44 15.67
CA THR A 332 13.65 -10.85 14.55
C THR A 332 12.75 -10.46 13.37
N ALA A 333 11.70 -11.25 13.08
CA ALA A 333 10.71 -10.93 12.05
C ALA A 333 9.91 -9.67 12.36
N LEU A 334 9.38 -9.58 13.58
CA LEU A 334 8.64 -8.42 14.03
C LEU A 334 9.52 -7.16 14.07
N CYS A 335 10.79 -7.27 14.49
CA CYS A 335 11.74 -6.16 14.42
C CYS A 335 12.01 -5.69 12.98
N ALA A 336 12.18 -6.61 12.02
CA ALA A 336 12.35 -6.25 10.61
C ALA A 336 11.11 -5.58 10.03
N SER A 337 9.91 -6.10 10.33
CA SER A 337 8.65 -5.51 9.88
C SER A 337 8.47 -4.11 10.47
N LEU A 338 8.77 -3.93 11.76
CA LEU A 338 8.73 -2.63 12.45
C LEU A 338 9.70 -1.61 11.84
N LEU A 339 10.94 -2.01 11.56
CA LEU A 339 11.94 -1.16 10.89
C LEU A 339 11.44 -0.74 9.51
N GLY A 340 10.83 -1.67 8.78
CA GLY A 340 10.22 -1.43 7.47
C GLY A 340 9.06 -0.43 7.48
N SER A 341 8.10 -0.58 8.39
CA SER A 341 6.94 0.33 8.50
C SER A 341 7.38 1.75 8.86
N LEU A 342 8.31 1.89 9.81
CA LEU A 342 8.83 3.20 10.23
C LEU A 342 9.77 3.83 9.19
N LEU A 343 10.29 3.05 8.22
CA LEU A 343 11.14 3.53 7.15
C LEU A 343 10.33 4.28 6.07
N ALA A 344 9.14 3.82 5.69
CA ALA A 344 8.34 4.49 4.66
C ALA A 344 7.79 5.85 5.12
N GLN A 345 7.38 5.95 6.38
CA GLN A 345 6.59 7.07 6.87
C GLN A 345 7.26 8.45 6.74
N PRO A 346 8.56 8.63 7.09
CA PRO A 346 9.18 9.94 6.99
C PRO A 346 9.31 10.46 5.56
N ARG A 347 9.36 9.55 4.56
CA ARG A 347 9.44 9.90 3.13
C ARG A 347 8.12 10.46 2.61
N ILE A 348 7.00 9.90 3.05
CA ILE A 348 5.66 10.38 2.66
C ILE A 348 5.43 11.79 3.22
N PHE A 349 5.78 12.01 4.49
CA PHE A 349 5.76 13.35 5.10
C PHE A 349 6.67 14.34 4.38
N MET A 350 7.88 13.93 4.03
CA MET A 350 8.81 14.76 3.25
C MET A 350 8.20 15.14 1.89
N ALA A 351 7.56 14.19 1.20
CA ALA A 351 6.88 14.44 -0.07
C ALA A 351 5.71 15.43 0.09
N MET A 352 4.86 15.25 1.11
CA MET A 352 3.75 16.16 1.41
C MET A 352 4.22 17.57 1.81
N ALA A 353 5.31 17.67 2.59
CA ALA A 353 5.89 18.95 3.00
C ALA A 353 6.58 19.68 1.84
N ARG A 354 7.23 18.95 0.92
CA ARG A 354 7.77 19.50 -0.34
C ARG A 354 6.68 20.08 -1.23
N ASP A 355 5.49 19.49 -1.19
CA ASP A 355 4.33 19.95 -1.95
C ASP A 355 3.55 21.09 -1.25
N GLY A 356 3.97 21.50 -0.05
CA GLY A 356 3.38 22.61 0.69
C GLY A 356 2.09 22.29 1.45
N LEU A 357 1.69 21.01 1.49
CA LEU A 357 0.53 20.53 2.25
C LEU A 357 0.81 20.40 3.76
N LEU A 358 2.08 20.34 4.13
CA LEU A 358 2.55 20.29 5.51
C LEU A 358 3.59 21.40 5.77
N PRO A 359 3.79 21.80 7.04
CA PRO A 359 4.83 22.77 7.39
C PRO A 359 6.21 22.35 6.87
N ALA A 360 6.99 23.32 6.37
CA ALA A 360 8.31 23.09 5.78
C ALA A 360 9.31 22.40 6.74
N PHE A 361 9.04 22.44 8.05
CA PHE A 361 9.78 21.71 9.08
C PHE A 361 9.89 20.19 8.79
N PHE A 362 8.86 19.59 8.19
CA PHE A 362 8.87 18.15 7.87
C PHE A 362 9.63 17.81 6.57
N ALA A 363 10.02 18.81 5.77
CA ALA A 363 10.80 18.63 4.55
C ALA A 363 12.32 18.72 4.78
N GLU A 364 12.75 19.13 5.98
CA GLU A 364 14.17 19.34 6.30
C GLU A 364 14.91 17.99 6.44
N ILE A 365 15.96 17.81 5.66
CA ILE A 365 16.79 16.60 5.61
C ILE A 365 18.13 16.91 6.27
N ASP A 366 18.60 16.01 7.15
CA ASP A 366 19.93 16.15 7.74
C ASP A 366 21.02 15.85 6.68
N PRO A 367 22.03 16.73 6.51
CA PRO A 367 23.01 16.61 5.44
C PRO A 367 23.95 15.41 5.60
N ARG A 368 24.15 14.89 6.82
CA ARG A 368 25.06 13.74 7.06
C ARG A 368 24.37 12.42 6.81
N THR A 369 23.15 12.28 7.30
CA THR A 369 22.39 11.01 7.26
C THR A 369 21.51 10.90 6.02
N GLN A 370 21.17 12.02 5.37
CA GLN A 370 20.21 12.12 4.27
C GLN A 370 18.80 11.63 4.67
N VAL A 371 18.46 11.72 5.97
CA VAL A 371 17.16 11.33 6.55
C VAL A 371 16.49 12.55 7.20
N PRO A 372 15.15 12.69 7.13
CA PRO A 372 14.42 13.72 7.86
C PRO A 372 14.31 13.40 9.36
N VAL A 373 15.42 13.51 10.11
CA VAL A 373 15.54 13.10 11.53
C VAL A 373 14.44 13.68 12.43
N LYS A 374 14.14 14.97 12.30
CA LYS A 374 13.12 15.64 13.12
C LYS A 374 11.74 15.00 12.96
N ASN A 375 11.40 14.69 11.71
CA ASN A 375 10.14 14.04 11.37
C ASN A 375 10.08 12.60 11.91
N THR A 376 11.16 11.84 11.73
CA THR A 376 11.30 10.48 12.27
C THR A 376 11.08 10.44 13.79
N ILE A 377 11.63 11.40 14.53
CA ILE A 377 11.45 11.48 15.99
C ILE A 377 10.00 11.78 16.37
N VAL A 378 9.36 12.77 15.74
CA VAL A 378 7.96 13.14 16.04
C VAL A 378 7.02 11.95 15.81
N ILE A 379 7.20 11.27 14.68
CA ILE A 379 6.44 10.08 14.30
C ILE A 379 6.72 8.93 15.27
N GLY A 380 7.99 8.66 15.58
CA GLY A 380 8.38 7.58 16.48
C GLY A 380 7.80 7.75 17.88
N VAL A 381 7.75 8.99 18.38
CA VAL A 381 7.09 9.31 19.66
C VAL A 381 5.58 9.08 19.56
N LEU A 382 4.94 9.46 18.46
CA LEU A 382 3.51 9.21 18.24
C LEU A 382 3.21 7.70 18.20
N ALA A 383 3.98 6.93 17.43
CA ALA A 383 3.86 5.47 17.37
C ALA A 383 4.12 4.81 18.73
N ALA A 384 5.15 5.25 19.47
CA ALA A 384 5.42 4.76 20.82
C ALA A 384 4.25 5.03 21.77
N SER A 385 3.59 6.19 21.65
CA SER A 385 2.42 6.51 22.46
C SER A 385 1.20 5.63 22.11
N LEU A 386 0.95 5.36 20.83
CA LEU A 386 -0.14 4.48 20.40
C LEU A 386 0.10 3.03 20.84
N ALA A 387 1.32 2.53 20.65
CA ALA A 387 1.71 1.21 21.13
C ALA A 387 1.59 1.06 22.65
N PHE A 388 1.81 2.14 23.40
CA PHE A 388 1.64 2.14 24.85
C PHE A 388 0.18 2.00 25.27
N PHE A 389 -0.78 2.66 24.60
CA PHE A 389 -2.17 2.75 25.06
C PHE A 389 -3.18 1.80 24.38
N MET A 390 -2.96 1.38 23.14
CA MET A 390 -3.99 0.68 22.34
C MET A 390 -3.66 -0.79 22.09
N ASP A 391 -4.64 -1.70 22.05
CA ASP A 391 -4.39 -3.13 21.82
C ASP A 391 -4.07 -3.52 20.36
N VAL A 392 -3.40 -4.68 20.18
CA VAL A 392 -2.97 -5.19 18.87
C VAL A 392 -4.16 -5.37 17.92
N SER A 393 -5.28 -5.93 18.39
CA SER A 393 -6.48 -6.17 17.57
C SER A 393 -7.04 -4.85 17.01
N GLN A 394 -7.29 -3.88 17.89
CA GLN A 394 -7.77 -2.55 17.53
C GLN A 394 -6.84 -1.87 16.52
N LEU A 395 -5.52 -1.91 16.77
CA LEU A 395 -4.53 -1.32 15.86
C LEU A 395 -4.52 -2.03 14.50
N SER A 396 -4.59 -3.36 14.47
CA SER A 396 -4.54 -4.16 13.23
C SER A 396 -5.78 -3.97 12.35
N GLU A 397 -6.97 -3.83 12.95
CA GLU A 397 -8.22 -3.55 12.24
C GLU A 397 -8.20 -2.15 11.64
N MET A 398 -7.77 -1.13 12.41
CA MET A 398 -7.64 0.25 11.93
C MET A 398 -6.65 0.37 10.76
N VAL A 399 -5.52 -0.33 10.83
CA VAL A 399 -4.52 -0.41 9.75
C VAL A 399 -5.13 -1.03 8.50
N SER A 400 -5.77 -2.19 8.63
CA SER A 400 -6.35 -2.90 7.49
C SER A 400 -7.37 -2.04 6.74
N VAL A 401 -8.22 -1.29 7.44
CA VAL A 401 -9.16 -0.34 6.83
C VAL A 401 -8.42 0.80 6.10
N GLY A 402 -7.40 1.38 6.73
CA GLY A 402 -6.57 2.44 6.13
C GLY A 402 -5.86 1.99 4.85
N THR A 403 -5.18 0.85 4.90
CA THR A 403 -4.46 0.29 3.74
C THR A 403 -5.41 -0.07 2.60
N LEU A 404 -6.55 -0.71 2.89
CA LEU A 404 -7.53 -1.04 1.86
C LEU A 404 -8.10 0.23 1.20
N MET A 405 -8.29 1.31 1.95
CA MET A 405 -8.66 2.62 1.39
C MET A 405 -7.55 3.19 0.49
N ALA A 406 -6.28 3.06 0.89
CA ALA A 406 -5.16 3.46 0.03
C ALA A 406 -5.11 2.62 -1.26
N PHE A 407 -5.32 1.30 -1.17
CA PHE A 407 -5.25 0.39 -2.31
C PHE A 407 -6.40 0.59 -3.29
N THR A 408 -7.61 0.83 -2.80
CA THR A 408 -8.75 1.23 -3.63
C THR A 408 -8.46 2.55 -4.37
N SER A 409 -7.88 3.54 -3.69
CA SER A 409 -7.52 4.82 -4.33
C SER A 409 -6.52 4.63 -5.47
N VAL A 410 -5.55 3.73 -5.30
CA VAL A 410 -4.53 3.39 -6.31
C VAL A 410 -5.15 2.66 -7.50
N ALA A 411 -6.07 1.72 -7.27
CA ALA A 411 -6.80 1.06 -8.35
C ALA A 411 -7.63 2.07 -9.17
N VAL A 412 -8.27 3.05 -8.50
CA VAL A 412 -8.95 4.16 -9.17
C VAL A 412 -7.96 5.03 -9.95
N CYS A 413 -6.77 5.31 -9.41
CA CYS A 413 -5.72 6.04 -10.12
C CYS A 413 -5.31 5.35 -11.42
N VAL A 414 -5.19 4.02 -11.45
CA VAL A 414 -4.90 3.27 -12.69
C VAL A 414 -6.01 3.46 -13.72
N LEU A 415 -7.28 3.36 -13.33
CA LEU A 415 -8.42 3.60 -14.23
C LEU A 415 -8.40 5.04 -14.77
N VAL A 416 -8.21 6.03 -13.89
CA VAL A 416 -8.14 7.44 -14.30
C VAL A 416 -6.96 7.66 -15.23
N LEU A 417 -5.79 7.10 -14.96
CA LEU A 417 -4.61 7.25 -15.80
C LEU A 417 -4.79 6.64 -17.19
N ARG A 418 -5.55 5.54 -17.31
CA ARG A 418 -5.79 4.81 -18.57
C ARG A 418 -6.82 5.47 -19.48
N TYR A 419 -7.85 6.08 -18.89
CA TYR A 419 -8.99 6.63 -19.62
C TYR A 419 -9.11 8.16 -19.60
N VAL A 420 -8.43 8.82 -18.65
CA VAL A 420 -8.44 10.27 -18.43
C VAL A 420 -7.03 10.74 -18.02
N PRO A 421 -6.02 10.62 -18.91
CA PRO A 421 -4.66 11.02 -18.59
C PRO A 421 -4.62 12.47 -18.11
N PRO A 422 -3.92 12.77 -17.00
CA PRO A 422 -3.94 14.12 -16.43
C PRO A 422 -3.21 15.10 -17.36
N TYR A 423 -3.76 16.31 -17.47
CA TYR A 423 -3.24 17.39 -18.32
C TYR A 423 -1.73 17.57 -18.13
N GLY A 424 -0.95 17.33 -19.19
CA GLY A 424 0.51 17.40 -19.13
C GLY A 424 1.27 16.63 -20.20
N VAL A 425 0.59 15.88 -21.08
CA VAL A 425 1.22 15.39 -22.32
C VAL A 425 1.15 16.54 -23.33
N PRO A 426 2.27 17.11 -23.79
CA PRO A 426 2.23 17.88 -25.03
C PRO A 426 1.70 16.92 -26.10
N LEU A 427 0.66 17.34 -26.82
CA LEU A 427 0.21 16.65 -28.03
C LEU A 427 1.43 16.26 -28.88
N PRO A 428 1.46 15.06 -29.49
CA PRO A 428 2.61 14.59 -30.23
C PRO A 428 3.14 15.66 -31.21
N SER A 429 4.46 15.79 -31.19
CA SER A 429 5.30 16.74 -31.92
C SER A 429 5.30 16.57 -33.44
N SER A 430 4.21 16.08 -34.04
CA SER A 430 3.95 16.24 -35.47
C SER A 430 3.22 17.57 -35.77
N SER A 431 2.79 18.30 -34.74
CA SER A 431 2.08 19.58 -34.85
C SER A 431 2.88 20.81 -34.40
N GLN A 432 4.03 20.63 -33.73
CA GLN A 432 4.88 21.74 -33.24
C GLN A 432 6.14 22.00 -34.09
N THR A 433 6.50 21.10 -35.01
CA THR A 433 7.69 21.27 -35.86
C THR A 433 7.54 22.33 -36.95
N TRP A 434 6.39 23.03 -37.01
CA TRP A 434 6.15 24.12 -37.95
C TRP A 434 6.22 25.52 -37.32
N THR A 435 6.33 25.65 -35.99
CA THR A 435 6.25 26.97 -35.34
C THR A 435 7.57 27.60 -34.91
N ASP A 436 8.66 26.84 -34.76
CA ASP A 436 9.93 27.40 -34.26
C ASP A 436 11.01 27.63 -35.34
N ALA A 437 10.72 27.31 -36.61
CA ALA A 437 11.63 27.57 -37.72
C ALA A 437 11.29 28.84 -38.55
N ASP A 438 10.15 29.48 -38.29
CA ASP A 438 9.59 30.51 -39.19
C ASP A 438 9.63 31.95 -38.64
N GLU A 439 10.13 32.15 -37.42
CA GLU A 439 10.22 33.50 -36.82
C GLU A 439 11.30 34.38 -37.50
N SER A 440 12.17 33.78 -38.32
CA SER A 440 13.16 34.50 -39.14
C SER A 440 12.72 34.80 -40.58
N ARG A 441 11.56 34.28 -41.03
CA ARG A 441 10.99 34.56 -42.37
C ARG A 441 9.87 35.62 -42.37
N LEU A 442 9.41 36.00 -41.18
CA LEU A 442 8.29 36.92 -40.94
C LEU A 442 8.52 38.41 -41.30
N GLN A 443 9.72 38.79 -41.76
CA GLN A 443 9.98 40.12 -42.31
C GLN A 443 10.04 40.18 -43.85
N THR A 444 10.19 39.05 -44.54
CA THR A 444 10.34 39.04 -46.01
C THR A 444 9.00 38.79 -46.72
N GLU A 445 8.03 38.15 -46.08
CA GLU A 445 6.74 37.80 -46.72
C GLU A 445 5.65 38.89 -46.63
N ARG A 446 5.89 39.99 -45.90
CA ARG A 446 4.91 41.10 -45.84
C ARG A 446 4.82 41.93 -47.12
N PHE A 447 5.68 41.68 -48.11
CA PHE A 447 5.69 42.37 -49.41
C PHE A 447 5.05 41.56 -50.55
N LEU A 448 4.65 40.32 -50.33
CA LEU A 448 4.10 39.45 -51.39
C LEU A 448 2.65 38.98 -51.14
N VAL A 449 2.02 39.37 -50.03
CA VAL A 449 0.69 38.90 -49.63
C VAL A 449 -0.47 39.70 -50.28
N ASP A 450 -0.19 40.75 -51.07
CA ASP A 450 -1.24 41.53 -51.73
C ASP A 450 -1.67 40.98 -53.11
N ALA A 451 -1.29 39.74 -53.47
CA ALA A 451 -1.48 39.22 -54.84
C ALA A 451 -2.15 37.84 -54.97
N THR A 452 -2.62 37.20 -53.90
CA THR A 452 -3.26 35.88 -54.03
C THR A 452 -4.47 35.71 -53.11
N GLU A 453 -5.52 36.48 -53.40
CA GLU A 453 -6.88 35.98 -53.24
C GLU A 453 -7.08 34.78 -54.19
N SER A 454 -6.87 33.57 -53.70
CA SER A 454 -7.54 32.33 -54.12
C SER A 454 -6.75 31.11 -53.65
N SER A 455 -7.27 30.42 -52.62
CA SER A 455 -7.35 28.94 -52.54
C SER A 455 -7.50 28.49 -51.08
N ASP A 456 -8.44 27.58 -50.88
CA ASP A 456 -8.95 27.02 -49.62
C ASP A 456 -7.90 26.37 -48.70
N SER A 457 -8.03 26.57 -47.38
CA SER A 457 -7.94 25.47 -46.39
C SER A 457 -8.42 25.82 -44.96
N PRO A 458 -9.71 26.10 -44.73
CA PRO A 458 -10.31 26.16 -43.39
C PRO A 458 -10.44 24.79 -42.68
N LEU A 459 -10.02 23.69 -43.32
CA LEU A 459 -10.27 22.31 -42.86
C LEU A 459 -9.37 21.82 -41.72
N LEU A 460 -8.14 22.34 -41.60
CA LEU A 460 -7.18 21.84 -40.61
C LEU A 460 -7.52 22.30 -39.18
N GLY A 461 -7.90 23.57 -39.01
CA GLY A 461 -8.32 24.14 -37.72
C GLY A 461 -9.66 23.60 -37.22
N VAL A 462 -10.58 23.26 -38.15
CA VAL A 462 -11.87 22.66 -37.81
C VAL A 462 -11.72 21.18 -37.40
N LYS A 463 -10.77 20.44 -37.98
CA LYS A 463 -10.45 19.07 -37.56
C LYS A 463 -9.86 19.03 -36.14
N THR A 464 -8.84 19.83 -35.87
CA THR A 464 -8.20 19.91 -34.54
C THR A 464 -9.17 20.33 -33.43
N ALA A 465 -10.01 21.34 -33.65
CA ALA A 465 -11.03 21.74 -32.67
C ALA A 465 -12.14 20.69 -32.47
N ARG A 466 -12.47 19.92 -33.52
CA ARG A 466 -13.46 18.83 -33.45
C ARG A 466 -12.90 17.63 -32.70
N ASP A 467 -11.62 17.32 -32.91
CA ASP A 467 -10.89 16.28 -32.20
C ASP A 467 -10.76 16.64 -30.70
N GLU A 468 -10.34 17.85 -30.34
CA GLU A 468 -10.31 18.31 -28.93
C GLU A 468 -11.66 18.19 -28.23
N LYS A 469 -12.74 18.57 -28.91
CA LYS A 469 -14.10 18.47 -28.36
C LYS A 469 -14.56 17.02 -28.22
N TYR A 470 -14.16 16.15 -29.15
CA TYR A 470 -14.44 14.71 -29.11
C TYR A 470 -13.68 14.02 -27.97
N PHE A 471 -12.37 14.25 -27.85
CA PHE A 471 -11.53 13.77 -26.74
C PHE A 471 -12.02 14.30 -25.38
N GLY A 472 -12.40 15.57 -25.30
CA GLY A 472 -12.97 16.17 -24.09
C GLY A 472 -14.31 15.53 -23.67
N LYS A 473 -15.18 15.19 -24.64
CA LYS A 473 -16.44 14.47 -24.36
C LYS A 473 -16.19 13.03 -23.92
N ARG A 474 -15.27 12.31 -24.60
CA ARG A 474 -14.86 10.95 -24.24
C ARG A 474 -14.29 10.88 -22.82
N ARG A 475 -13.38 11.78 -22.47
CA ARG A 475 -12.79 11.88 -21.11
C ARG A 475 -13.83 12.14 -20.03
N LYS A 476 -14.81 13.01 -20.30
CA LYS A 476 -15.94 13.23 -19.38
C LYS A 476 -16.76 11.97 -19.19
N ILE A 477 -17.11 11.26 -20.28
CA ILE A 477 -17.87 10.01 -20.19
C ILE A 477 -17.07 8.98 -19.37
N ALA A 478 -15.79 8.80 -19.65
CA ALA A 478 -14.94 7.89 -18.90
C ALA A 478 -14.85 8.26 -17.40
N ALA A 479 -14.66 9.53 -17.06
CA ALA A 479 -14.64 9.98 -15.67
C ALA A 479 -15.96 9.67 -14.93
N TRP A 480 -17.10 9.93 -15.57
CA TRP A 480 -18.42 9.58 -15.02
C TRP A 480 -18.60 8.06 -14.88
N SER A 481 -18.13 7.27 -15.85
CA SER A 481 -18.15 5.82 -15.76
C SER A 481 -17.32 5.29 -14.59
N ILE A 482 -16.13 5.86 -14.33
CA ILE A 482 -15.29 5.47 -13.17
C ILE A 482 -16.01 5.80 -11.84
N VAL A 483 -16.66 6.96 -11.76
CA VAL A 483 -17.45 7.33 -10.57
C VAL A 483 -18.62 6.36 -10.38
N LEU A 484 -19.33 6.01 -11.46
CA LEU A 484 -20.42 5.03 -11.43
C LEU A 484 -19.95 3.63 -11.03
N VAL A 485 -18.75 3.20 -11.45
CA VAL A 485 -18.12 1.97 -10.97
C VAL A 485 -17.96 2.03 -9.44
N CYS A 486 -17.39 3.11 -8.91
CA CYS A 486 -17.17 3.25 -7.47
C CYS A 486 -18.49 3.21 -6.68
N ILE A 487 -19.53 3.91 -7.18
CA ILE A 487 -20.87 3.90 -6.58
C ILE A 487 -21.51 2.51 -6.66
N GLY A 488 -21.39 1.84 -7.81
CA GLY A 488 -21.90 0.49 -8.02
C GLY A 488 -21.23 -0.53 -7.09
N VAL A 489 -19.92 -0.44 -6.92
CA VAL A 489 -19.15 -1.29 -5.99
C VAL A 489 -19.57 -1.05 -4.55
N LEU A 490 -19.62 0.21 -4.10
CA LEU A 490 -20.04 0.55 -2.73
C LEU A 490 -21.46 0.06 -2.45
N GLY A 491 -22.38 0.28 -3.39
CA GLY A 491 -23.76 -0.22 -3.29
C GLY A 491 -23.84 -1.75 -3.24
N LEU A 492 -23.05 -2.45 -4.07
CA LEU A 492 -23.05 -3.90 -4.13
C LEU A 492 -22.47 -4.52 -2.86
N SER A 493 -21.32 -4.01 -2.39
CA SER A 493 -20.67 -4.52 -1.18
C SER A 493 -21.49 -4.20 0.08
N SER A 494 -22.10 -3.02 0.17
CA SER A 494 -23.00 -2.67 1.28
C SER A 494 -24.27 -3.54 1.29
N ALA A 495 -24.88 -3.81 0.14
CA ALA A 495 -26.02 -4.72 0.04
C ALA A 495 -25.63 -6.18 0.37
N ALA A 496 -24.40 -6.59 0.02
CA ALA A 496 -23.88 -7.91 0.33
C ALA A 496 -23.70 -8.11 1.84
N SER A 497 -23.21 -7.11 2.57
CA SER A 497 -22.95 -7.21 4.02
C SER A 497 -24.15 -6.83 4.91
N ALA A 498 -25.19 -6.19 4.35
CA ALA A 498 -26.39 -5.80 5.10
C ALA A 498 -27.32 -6.98 5.44
N GLU A 499 -26.91 -7.84 6.37
CA GLU A 499 -27.71 -9.00 6.83
C GLU A 499 -28.91 -8.62 7.71
N ARG A 500 -28.94 -7.39 8.23
CA ARG A 500 -30.06 -6.87 9.04
C ARG A 500 -31.29 -6.45 8.24
N LEU A 501 -31.17 -6.27 6.92
CA LEU A 501 -32.29 -5.87 6.06
C LEU A 501 -33.09 -7.10 5.60
N PRO A 502 -34.43 -7.00 5.49
CA PRO A 502 -35.25 -8.05 4.90
C PRO A 502 -34.82 -8.36 3.46
N SER A 503 -35.09 -9.59 3.01
CA SER A 503 -34.59 -10.12 1.74
C SER A 503 -34.95 -9.24 0.54
N PHE A 504 -36.18 -8.71 0.47
CA PHE A 504 -36.66 -7.93 -0.66
C PHE A 504 -35.86 -6.64 -0.95
N PRO A 505 -35.68 -5.68 -0.02
CA PRO A 505 -34.86 -4.49 -0.27
C PRO A 505 -33.38 -4.81 -0.50
N ARG A 506 -32.85 -5.89 0.09
CA ARG A 506 -31.47 -6.32 -0.14
C ARG A 506 -31.25 -6.78 -1.59
N PHE A 507 -32.16 -7.59 -2.13
CA PHE A 507 -32.08 -8.04 -3.52
C PHE A 507 -32.27 -6.91 -4.52
N THR A 508 -33.15 -5.94 -4.25
CA THR A 508 -33.34 -4.79 -5.15
C THR A 508 -32.12 -3.87 -5.15
N MET A 509 -31.54 -3.57 -3.99
CA MET A 509 -30.30 -2.79 -3.90
C MET A 509 -29.14 -3.50 -4.61
N CYS A 510 -28.96 -4.81 -4.35
CA CYS A 510 -27.95 -5.62 -5.03
C CYS A 510 -28.14 -5.62 -6.55
N GLY A 511 -29.37 -5.79 -7.04
CA GLY A 511 -29.68 -5.77 -8.47
C GLY A 511 -29.41 -4.42 -9.14
N VAL A 512 -29.80 -3.31 -8.50
CA VAL A 512 -29.53 -1.95 -9.01
C VAL A 512 -28.04 -1.66 -9.04
N SER A 513 -27.32 -1.96 -7.96
CA SER A 513 -25.88 -1.76 -7.88
C SER A 513 -25.10 -2.63 -8.87
N ALA A 514 -25.50 -3.89 -9.05
CA ALA A 514 -24.94 -4.78 -10.06
C ALA A 514 -25.19 -4.26 -11.49
N ALA A 515 -26.39 -3.75 -11.77
CA ALA A 515 -26.71 -3.16 -13.07
C ALA A 515 -25.88 -1.89 -13.37
N ILE A 516 -25.69 -1.02 -12.37
CA ILE A 516 -24.83 0.17 -12.49
C ILE A 516 -23.37 -0.25 -12.73
N LEU A 517 -22.88 -1.24 -11.99
CA LEU A 517 -21.52 -1.76 -12.12
C LEU A 517 -21.30 -2.40 -13.49
N LEU A 518 -22.19 -3.29 -13.94
CA LEU A 518 -22.10 -3.91 -15.25
C LEU A 518 -22.22 -2.88 -16.39
N GLY A 519 -23.16 -1.95 -16.30
CA GLY A 519 -23.33 -0.89 -17.30
C GLY A 519 -22.09 0.00 -17.40
N SER A 520 -21.54 0.43 -16.27
CA SER A 520 -20.32 1.26 -16.27
C SER A 520 -19.08 0.48 -16.74
N LEU A 521 -18.95 -0.80 -16.38
CA LEU A 521 -17.89 -1.68 -16.89
C LEU A 521 -17.97 -1.84 -18.41
N ILE A 522 -19.16 -2.10 -18.95
CA ILE A 522 -19.39 -2.20 -20.40
C ILE A 522 -19.00 -0.89 -21.08
N THR A 523 -19.40 0.26 -20.54
CA THR A 523 -18.99 1.56 -21.12
C THR A 523 -17.48 1.75 -21.11
N LEU A 524 -16.77 1.33 -20.05
CA LEU A 524 -15.30 1.41 -19.99
C LEU A 524 -14.63 0.45 -20.98
N CYS A 525 -15.22 -0.72 -21.26
CA CYS A 525 -14.72 -1.64 -22.28
C CYS A 525 -14.98 -1.15 -23.70
N CYS A 526 -16.05 -0.41 -23.93
CA CYS A 526 -16.37 0.16 -25.24
C CYS A 526 -15.60 1.45 -25.55
N ILE A 527 -15.00 2.08 -24.54
CA ILE A 527 -14.10 3.21 -24.71
C ILE A 527 -12.70 2.63 -24.92
N ASP A 528 -12.05 2.94 -26.04
CA ASP A 528 -10.66 2.52 -26.26
C ASP A 528 -9.76 3.08 -25.13
N GLU A 529 -8.58 2.52 -24.90
CA GLU A 529 -7.60 3.18 -24.03
C GLU A 529 -7.07 4.46 -24.75
N ASP A 530 -6.66 5.49 -24.00
CA ASP A 530 -6.07 6.69 -24.63
C ASP A 530 -4.62 6.37 -25.06
N ASP A 531 -4.30 6.55 -26.36
CA ASP A 531 -2.96 6.30 -26.93
C ASP A 531 -1.86 7.20 -26.30
N GLU A 532 -2.26 8.37 -25.74
CA GLU A 532 -1.36 9.28 -25.00
C GLU A 532 -0.76 8.65 -23.74
N ARG A 533 -1.28 7.50 -23.30
CA ARG A 533 -0.75 6.70 -22.19
C ARG A 533 0.71 6.32 -22.34
N HIS A 534 1.20 6.16 -23.58
CA HIS A 534 2.61 5.84 -23.84
C HIS A 534 3.58 6.99 -23.54
N ASN A 535 3.09 8.23 -23.49
CA ASN A 535 3.90 9.42 -23.26
C ASN A 535 3.78 9.98 -21.83
N PHE A 536 3.04 9.32 -20.94
CA PHE A 536 2.84 9.79 -19.58
C PHE A 536 3.86 9.18 -18.59
N GLY A 537 4.72 10.01 -18.02
CA GLY A 537 5.79 9.59 -17.11
C GLY A 537 7.01 9.02 -17.84
N HIS A 538 7.67 8.03 -17.25
CA HIS A 538 8.77 7.32 -17.94
C HIS A 538 8.21 6.37 -19.01
N GLN A 539 8.79 6.43 -20.22
CA GLN A 539 8.47 5.47 -21.29
C GLN A 539 8.96 4.07 -20.91
N GLY A 540 8.05 3.09 -20.95
CA GLY A 540 8.33 1.69 -20.58
C GLY A 540 8.12 1.38 -19.09
N GLY A 541 7.80 0.11 -18.80
CA GLY A 541 7.50 -0.36 -17.44
C GLY A 541 6.46 -1.48 -17.43
N PHE A 542 6.14 -1.99 -16.24
CA PHE A 542 5.08 -2.98 -16.07
C PHE A 542 3.72 -2.35 -16.35
N LEU A 543 2.88 -3.07 -17.09
CA LEU A 543 1.52 -2.67 -17.39
C LEU A 543 0.57 -3.61 -16.67
N CYS A 544 -0.35 -3.05 -15.89
CA CYS A 544 -1.40 -3.84 -15.28
C CYS A 544 -2.17 -4.57 -16.39
N PRO A 545 -2.28 -5.91 -16.30
CA PRO A 545 -3.01 -6.69 -17.29
C PRO A 545 -4.53 -6.51 -17.10
N PHE A 546 -5.29 -6.80 -18.15
CA PHE A 546 -6.77 -6.86 -18.11
C PHE A 546 -7.47 -5.61 -17.55
N VAL A 547 -6.99 -4.40 -17.87
CA VAL A 547 -7.74 -3.16 -17.63
C VAL A 547 -8.94 -3.12 -18.58
N PRO A 548 -10.17 -2.76 -18.12
CA PRO A 548 -10.54 -2.23 -16.81
C PRO A 548 -10.90 -3.28 -15.74
N TYR A 549 -11.02 -4.56 -16.09
CA TYR A 549 -11.52 -5.61 -15.19
C TYR A 549 -10.70 -5.78 -13.92
N LEU A 550 -9.37 -5.79 -14.02
CA LEU A 550 -8.49 -6.05 -12.88
C LEU A 550 -8.59 -4.93 -11.81
N PRO A 551 -8.45 -3.64 -12.13
CA PRO A 551 -8.67 -2.57 -11.15
C PRO A 551 -10.10 -2.55 -10.58
N VAL A 552 -11.13 -2.84 -11.37
CA VAL A 552 -12.52 -2.88 -10.88
C VAL A 552 -12.73 -4.02 -9.89
N LEU A 553 -12.17 -5.21 -10.16
CA LEU A 553 -12.19 -6.34 -9.25
C LEU A 553 -11.44 -6.03 -7.94
N CYS A 554 -10.29 -5.35 -8.05
CA CYS A 554 -9.52 -4.87 -6.91
C CYS A 554 -10.36 -3.93 -6.02
N ILE A 555 -11.04 -2.94 -6.61
CA ILE A 555 -11.92 -2.01 -5.88
C ILE A 555 -13.06 -2.78 -5.20
N LEU A 556 -13.67 -3.75 -5.89
CA LEU A 556 -14.74 -4.57 -5.35
C LEU A 556 -14.30 -5.38 -4.12
N ILE A 557 -13.20 -6.13 -4.25
CA ILE A 557 -12.70 -6.97 -3.16
C ILE A 557 -12.29 -6.11 -1.97
N ASN A 558 -11.50 -5.05 -2.19
CA ASN A 558 -11.03 -4.22 -1.09
C ASN A 558 -12.20 -3.53 -0.37
N THR A 559 -13.22 -3.06 -1.10
CA THR A 559 -14.42 -2.46 -0.50
C THR A 559 -15.22 -3.49 0.30
N TYR A 560 -15.34 -4.72 -0.20
CA TYR A 560 -16.00 -5.81 0.52
C TYR A 560 -15.28 -6.17 1.82
N LEU A 561 -13.94 -6.25 1.80
CA LEU A 561 -13.14 -6.51 2.99
C LEU A 561 -13.26 -5.38 4.02
N ILE A 562 -13.24 -4.11 3.61
CA ILE A 562 -13.45 -2.96 4.50
C ILE A 562 -14.78 -3.08 5.27
N ILE A 563 -15.86 -3.43 4.55
CA ILE A 563 -17.20 -3.50 5.15
C ILE A 563 -17.34 -4.70 6.09
N ASN A 564 -16.58 -5.78 5.89
CA ASN A 564 -16.62 -6.95 6.77
C ASN A 564 -15.68 -6.87 7.97
N ILE A 565 -14.75 -5.90 8.01
CA ILE A 565 -13.89 -5.65 9.17
C ILE A 565 -14.65 -4.91 10.28
N GLY A 566 -15.63 -4.05 9.92
CA GLY A 566 -16.47 -3.30 10.86
C GLY A 566 -17.85 -3.89 11.05
#